data_AF-A0A0F9QA53-F1
#
_entry.id   AF-A0A0F9QA53-F1
#
_cell.length_a   1.000
_cell.length_b   1.000
_cell.length_c   1.000
_cell.angle_alpha   90.00
_cell.angle_beta   90.00
_cell.angle_gamma   90.00
#
_symmetry.space_group_name_H-M   'P 1'
#
loop_
_entity.id
_entity.type
_entity.pdbx_description
1 polymer ?
#
loop_
_entity_poly.entity_id
_entity_poly.type
_entity_poly.pdbx_seq_one_letter_code
_entity_poly.pdbx_strand_id
1 'polypeptide(L)'
;MGEAPGEILVKQKIATRDFQAEQVGRPSKTGWPIKCYASGVNASQAGELWQHFKDAGVSCDVSSDGDPIYTSHEHRKRALKARGLFDRASFN
;
A
#
# COMPACT_ATOMS: atom_id res chain seq x y z
N MET A 1 -34.16 -2.60 5.15
CA MET A 1 -32.79 -2.43 4.61
C MET A 1 -32.78 -3.10 3.25
N GLY A 2 -32.56 -2.35 2.16
CA GLY A 2 -32.55 -2.91 0.81
C GLY A 2 -31.20 -3.55 0.52
N GLU A 3 -31.21 -4.82 0.09
CA GLU A 3 -30.00 -5.53 -0.31
C GLU A 3 -29.49 -4.95 -1.64
N ALA A 4 -28.28 -4.37 -1.63
CA ALA A 4 -27.67 -3.83 -2.84
C ALA A 4 -27.15 -4.97 -3.74
N PRO A 5 -27.44 -4.95 -5.05
CA PRO A 5 -27.10 -6.05 -5.96
C PRO A 5 -25.58 -6.22 -6.11
N GLY A 6 -25.13 -7.47 -6.19
CA GLY A 6 -23.71 -7.85 -6.28
C GLY A 6 -23.05 -7.56 -7.64
N GLU A 7 -23.84 -7.24 -8.66
CA GLU A 7 -23.36 -6.95 -10.01
C GLU A 7 -24.14 -5.77 -10.56
N ILE A 8 -23.43 -4.78 -11.11
CA ILE A 8 -24.04 -3.66 -11.81
C ILE A 8 -23.51 -3.57 -13.23
N LEU A 9 -24.42 -3.38 -14.19
CA LEU A 9 -24.08 -3.27 -15.60
C LEU A 9 -23.87 -1.79 -15.93
N VAL A 10 -22.62 -1.39 -16.14
CA VAL A 10 -22.25 0.00 -16.43
C VAL A 10 -21.60 0.05 -17.82
N LYS A 11 -22.23 0.75 -18.77
CA LYS A 11 -21.71 0.97 -20.13
C LYS A 11 -21.25 -0.32 -20.83
N GLN A 12 -22.12 -1.34 -20.87
CA GLN A 12 -21.86 -2.66 -21.49
C GLN A 12 -20.72 -3.48 -20.86
N LYS A 13 -20.24 -3.10 -19.66
CA LYS A 13 -19.31 -3.91 -18.87
C LYS A 13 -20.00 -4.38 -17.60
N ILE A 14 -19.83 -5.66 -17.30
CA ILE A 14 -20.28 -6.25 -16.04
C ILE A 14 -19.24 -5.85 -15.00
N ALA A 15 -19.62 -5.00 -14.05
CA ALA A 15 -18.80 -4.69 -12.89
C ALA A 15 -19.28 -5.56 -11.73
N THR A 16 -18.45 -6.52 -11.35
CA THR A 16 -18.67 -7.36 -10.17
C THR A 16 -18.18 -6.61 -8.94
N ARG A 17 -18.98 -6.64 -7.87
CA ARG A 17 -18.64 -6.01 -6.60
C ARG A 17 -17.46 -6.73 -5.94
N ASP A 18 -16.37 -6.03 -5.69
CA ASP A 18 -15.20 -6.57 -4.97
C ASP A 18 -15.37 -6.31 -3.47
N PHE A 19 -15.98 -7.29 -2.78
CA PHE A 19 -16.20 -7.23 -1.33
C PHE A 19 -14.91 -7.10 -0.52
N GLN A 20 -13.74 -7.43 -1.08
CA GLN A 20 -12.44 -7.23 -0.41
C GLN A 20 -11.96 -5.78 -0.52
N ALA A 21 -12.30 -5.07 -1.59
CA ALA A 21 -12.02 -3.63 -1.76
C ALA A 21 -12.99 -2.74 -0.96
N GLU A 22 -14.17 -3.26 -0.61
CA GLU A 22 -15.14 -2.58 0.25
C GLU A 22 -14.88 -2.77 1.75
N GLN A 23 -13.97 -3.67 2.13
CA GLN A 23 -13.49 -3.75 3.51
C GLN A 23 -12.65 -2.51 3.84
N VAL A 24 -13.11 -1.76 4.83
CA VAL A 24 -12.35 -0.65 5.41
C VAL A 24 -11.02 -1.19 5.95
N GLY A 25 -9.90 -0.85 5.31
CA GLY A 25 -8.56 -1.22 5.74
C GLY A 25 -7.65 -1.74 4.62
N ARG A 26 -8.20 -2.48 3.66
CA ARG A 26 -7.40 -3.05 2.57
C ARG A 26 -7.53 -2.19 1.31
N PRO A 27 -6.48 -1.43 0.91
CA PRO A 27 -6.51 -0.78 -0.39
C PRO A 27 -6.70 -1.83 -1.47
N SER A 28 -7.52 -1.50 -2.47
CA SER A 28 -7.81 -2.33 -3.62
C SER A 28 -6.53 -2.89 -4.25
N LYS A 29 -6.60 -4.09 -4.86
CA LYS A 29 -5.46 -4.66 -5.62
C LYS A 29 -5.00 -3.72 -6.74
N THR A 30 -5.90 -2.84 -7.20
CA THR A 30 -5.68 -1.73 -8.12
C THR A 30 -5.25 -0.46 -7.37
N GLY A 31 -4.18 0.20 -7.83
CA GLY A 31 -3.67 1.47 -7.27
C GLY A 31 -2.24 1.44 -6.74
N TRP A 32 -1.53 0.30 -6.83
CA TRP A 32 -0.10 0.21 -6.56
C TRP A 32 0.71 0.45 -7.86
N PRO A 33 1.94 1.00 -7.79
CA PRO A 33 2.69 1.39 -6.58
C PRO A 33 2.16 2.67 -5.91
N ILE A 34 2.28 2.76 -4.58
CA ILE A 34 1.91 3.94 -3.79
C ILE A 34 3.13 4.57 -3.12
N LYS A 35 3.17 5.90 -3.12
CA LYS A 35 4.13 6.70 -2.35
C LYS A 35 3.57 6.89 -0.94
N CYS A 36 4.35 6.55 0.10
CA CYS A 36 3.86 6.61 1.48
C CYS A 36 4.45 7.78 2.27
N TYR A 37 3.81 8.93 2.15
CA TYR A 37 4.19 10.18 2.83
C TYR A 37 4.24 10.08 4.36
N ALA A 38 3.30 9.33 4.96
CA ALA A 38 3.25 9.16 6.42
C ALA A 38 4.47 8.43 6.99
N SER A 39 5.21 7.74 6.14
CA SER A 39 6.43 7.02 6.50
C SER A 39 7.67 7.64 5.86
N GLY A 40 7.54 8.78 5.18
CA GLY A 40 8.67 9.49 4.60
C GLY A 40 9.68 9.91 5.65
N VAL A 41 10.95 9.95 5.25
CA VAL A 41 12.02 10.63 5.98
C VAL A 41 12.33 11.96 5.29
N ASN A 42 13.16 12.81 5.89
CA ASN A 42 13.65 13.99 5.17
C ASN A 42 14.45 13.55 3.93
N ALA A 43 14.39 14.32 2.84
CA ALA A 43 15.14 14.06 1.60
C ALA A 43 16.63 13.77 1.84
N SER A 44 17.26 14.43 2.82
CA SER A 44 18.68 14.20 3.18
C SER A 44 18.95 12.80 3.71
N GLN A 45 17.93 12.13 4.28
CA GLN A 45 18.00 10.79 4.86
C GLN A 45 17.45 9.71 3.92
N ALA A 46 17.03 10.07 2.71
CA ALA A 46 16.46 9.14 1.74
C ALA A 46 17.42 7.98 1.41
N GLY A 47 18.72 8.28 1.29
CA GLY A 47 19.75 7.28 1.05
C GLY A 47 19.94 6.31 2.22
N GLU A 48 19.90 6.80 3.45
CA GLU A 48 19.97 5.96 4.65
C GLU A 48 18.75 5.05 4.76
N LEU A 49 17.55 5.57 4.47
CA LEU A 49 16.32 4.79 4.46
C LEU A 49 16.37 3.67 3.40
N TRP A 50 16.84 3.99 2.19
CA TRP A 50 17.02 3.00 1.13
C TRP A 50 18.01 1.90 1.54
N GLN A 51 19.14 2.30 2.15
CA GLN A 51 20.14 1.35 2.63
C GLN A 51 19.60 0.46 3.77
N HIS A 52 18.79 1.03 4.68
CA HIS A 52 18.13 0.29 5.75
C HIS A 52 17.17 -0.78 5.22
N PHE A 53 16.37 -0.44 4.20
CA PHE A 53 15.51 -1.44 3.55
C PHE A 53 16.30 -2.54 2.87
N LYS A 54 17.39 -2.17 2.19
CA LYS A 54 18.28 -3.14 1.54
C LYS A 54 18.92 -4.10 2.54
N ASP A 55 19.43 -3.59 3.66
CA ASP A 55 20.01 -4.39 4.75
C ASP A 55 18.98 -5.34 5.37
N ALA A 56 17.74 -4.86 5.55
CA ALA A 56 16.61 -5.67 6.01
C ALA A 56 16.06 -6.66 4.96
N GLY A 57 16.65 -6.74 3.76
CA GLY A 57 16.21 -7.64 2.69
C GLY A 57 14.88 -7.25 2.05
N VAL A 58 14.56 -5.95 2.04
CA VAL A 58 13.37 -5.37 1.40
C VAL A 58 13.80 -4.48 0.24
N SER A 59 13.49 -4.88 -0.99
CA SER A 59 13.77 -4.06 -2.19
C SER A 59 12.71 -2.96 -2.33
N CYS A 60 12.84 -1.90 -1.53
CA CYS A 60 11.95 -0.73 -1.54
C CYS A 60 12.68 0.48 -2.13
N ASP A 61 12.09 1.07 -3.17
CA ASP A 61 12.54 2.35 -3.73
C ASP A 61 12.14 3.51 -2.82
N VAL A 62 12.99 4.54 -2.77
CA VAL A 62 12.75 5.77 -2.01
C VAL A 62 12.83 6.94 -2.96
N SER A 63 11.78 7.76 -2.99
CA SER A 63 11.71 8.98 -3.80
C SER A 63 12.75 10.01 -3.34
N SER A 64 13.10 10.97 -4.19
CA SER A 64 14.03 12.06 -3.86
C SER A 64 13.61 12.89 -2.63
N ASP A 65 12.31 12.93 -2.33
CA ASP A 65 11.75 13.59 -1.14
C ASP A 65 11.96 12.80 0.16
N GLY A 66 12.42 11.55 0.09
CA GLY A 66 12.56 10.65 1.23
C GLY A 66 11.35 9.74 1.48
N ASP A 67 10.38 9.71 0.56
CA ASP A 67 9.19 8.87 0.69
C ASP A 67 9.40 7.47 0.10
N PRO A 68 9.14 6.40 0.86
CA PRO A 68 9.21 5.04 0.34
C PRO A 68 8.05 4.74 -0.62
N ILE A 69 8.37 3.97 -1.66
CA ILE A 69 7.45 3.52 -2.70
C ILE A 69 7.16 2.05 -2.48
N TYR A 70 5.90 1.73 -2.25
CA TYR A 70 5.44 0.37 -2.03
C TYR A 70 4.74 -0.14 -3.28
N THR A 71 5.07 -1.35 -3.70
CA THR A 71 4.52 -1.99 -4.90
C THR A 71 3.36 -2.94 -4.61
N SER A 72 3.21 -3.34 -3.34
CA SER A 72 2.11 -4.18 -2.89
C SER A 72 1.89 -4.02 -1.40
N HIS A 73 0.75 -4.53 -0.94
CA HIS A 73 0.41 -4.57 0.48
C HIS A 73 1.43 -5.39 1.31
N GLU A 74 1.83 -6.56 0.81
CA GLU A 74 2.85 -7.38 1.45
C GLU A 74 4.20 -6.68 1.49
N HIS A 75 4.53 -5.95 0.42
CA HIS A 75 5.75 -5.14 0.37
C HIS A 75 5.72 -4.03 1.43
N ARG A 76 4.61 -3.29 1.53
CA ARG A 76 4.41 -2.27 2.59
C ARG A 76 4.55 -2.88 3.99
N LYS A 77 3.94 -4.05 4.25
CA LYS A 77 4.03 -4.73 5.55
C LYS A 77 5.46 -5.12 5.90
N ARG A 78 6.22 -5.67 4.93
CA ARG A 78 7.64 -6.01 5.11
C ARG A 78 8.49 -4.77 5.38
N ALA A 79 8.29 -3.71 4.60
CA ALA A 79 9.00 -2.44 4.76
C ALA A 79 8.71 -1.80 6.13
N LEU A 80 7.44 -1.71 6.53
CA LEU A 80 7.07 -1.15 7.83
C LEU A 80 7.61 -2.00 8.99
N LYS A 81 7.54 -3.34 8.88
CA LYS A 81 8.12 -4.25 9.87
C LYS A 81 9.65 -4.07 9.99
N ALA A 82 10.36 -3.89 8.88
CA ALA A 82 11.80 -3.63 8.89
C ALA A 82 12.18 -2.34 9.63
N ARG A 83 11.24 -1.40 9.75
CA ARG A 83 11.39 -0.15 10.51
C ARG A 83 10.86 -0.21 11.93
N GLY A 84 10.38 -1.39 12.38
CA GLY A 84 9.73 -1.54 13.67
C GLY A 84 8.33 -0.90 13.74
N LEU A 85 7.76 -0.53 12.60
CA LEU A 85 6.43 0.08 12.50
C LEU A 85 5.37 -1.01 12.26
N PHE A 86 4.24 -0.90 12.98
CA PHE A 86 3.11 -1.80 12.80
C PHE A 86 2.07 -1.15 11.87
N ASP A 87 1.83 -1.78 10.73
CA ASP A 87 0.76 -1.33 9.83
C ASP A 87 -0.59 -1.81 10.34
N ARG A 88 -1.29 -0.92 11.06
CA ARG A 88 -2.61 -1.19 11.62
C ARG A 88 -3.70 -1.27 10.53
N ALA A 89 -3.44 -0.74 9.34
CA ALA A 89 -4.30 -0.87 8.17
C ALA A 89 -4.15 -2.22 7.45
N SER A 90 -3.06 -2.96 7.66
CA SER A 90 -2.76 -4.22 6.97
C SER A 90 -3.46 -5.47 7.52
N PHE A 91 -4.29 -5.31 8.55
CA PHE A 91 -5.05 -6.42 9.13
C PHE A 91 -6.54 -6.21 8.89
N ASN A 92 -7.02 -6.79 7.79
CA ASN A 92 -8.31 -7.46 7.71
C ASN A 92 -8.23 -8.55 6.63
#